data_AF-A0A355X9A6-F1
#
_entry.id   AF-A0A355X9A6-F1
#
_cell.length_a   1.000
_cell.length_b   1.000
_cell.length_c   1.000
_cell.angle_alpha   90.00
_cell.angle_beta   90.00
_cell.angle_gamma   90.00
#
_symmetry.space_group_name_H-M   'P 1'
#
loop_
_entity.id
_entity.type
_entity.pdbx_description
1 polymer ?
#
loop_
_entity_poly.entity_id
_entity_poly.type
_entity_poly.pdbx_seq_one_letter_code
_entity_poly.pdbx_strand_id
1 'polypeptide(L)'
;MFICAFIPSGKDDVIVNTIVSLVCALQVESFRVINGNKVATTMCTGNLRSGTELLFQGISTKNKTALKQCLNYYFIILFFIIGAVAGAVITNFIGIKSIIACCILLIIPFVMMFKRNNL
;
A
#
# COMPACT_ATOMS: atom_id res chain seq x y z
N MET A 1 1.41 -10.49 12.22
CA MET A 1 1.92 -9.14 12.53
C MET A 1 1.58 -8.69 13.96
N PHE A 2 0.36 -8.91 14.46
CA PHE A 2 -0.05 -8.49 15.81
C PHE A 2 0.87 -8.97 16.96
N ILE A 3 1.32 -10.24 16.91
CA ILE A 3 2.24 -10.81 17.91
C ILE A 3 3.56 -10.01 18.01
N CYS A 4 4.03 -9.41 16.92
CA CYS A 4 5.24 -8.60 16.89
C CYS A 4 5.16 -7.37 17.81
N ALA A 5 3.97 -6.90 18.17
CA ALA A 5 3.79 -5.77 19.09
C ALA A 5 4.25 -6.06 20.52
N PHE A 6 4.36 -7.34 20.89
CA PHE A 6 4.71 -7.81 22.23
C PHE A 6 6.15 -8.31 22.34
N ILE A 7 6.88 -8.33 21.22
CA ILE A 7 8.29 -8.74 21.20
C ILE A 7 9.13 -7.54 21.67
N PRO A 8 9.95 -7.70 22.72
CA PRO A 8 10.87 -6.65 23.17
C PRO A 8 11.89 -6.31 22.09
N SER A 9 12.20 -5.02 21.94
CA SER A 9 13.24 -4.59 21.00
C SER A 9 14.63 -5.07 21.41
N GLY A 10 15.44 -5.42 20.42
CA GLY A 10 16.82 -5.88 20.62
C GLY A 10 17.12 -7.13 19.80
N LYS A 11 17.44 -8.24 20.47
CA LYS A 11 17.94 -9.47 19.81
C LYS A 11 16.94 -10.07 18.81
N ASP A 12 15.64 -9.91 19.07
CA ASP A 12 14.57 -10.54 18.30
C ASP A 12 14.02 -9.64 17.18
N ASP A 13 14.60 -8.45 16.97
CA ASP A 13 14.22 -7.51 15.90
C ASP A 13 14.31 -8.16 14.51
N VAL A 14 15.24 -9.09 14.31
CA VAL A 14 15.38 -9.85 13.06
C VAL A 14 14.10 -10.64 12.75
N ILE A 15 13.50 -11.28 13.77
CA ILE A 15 12.27 -12.07 13.61
C ILE A 15 11.11 -11.14 13.27
N VAL A 16 10.99 -10.01 13.98
CA VAL A 16 9.97 -8.99 13.72
C VAL A 16 10.08 -8.47 12.29
N ASN A 17 11.28 -8.03 11.88
CA ASN A 17 11.53 -7.51 10.54
C ASN A 17 11.24 -8.55 9.45
N THR A 18 11.56 -9.83 9.69
CA THR A 18 11.25 -10.92 8.77
C THR A 18 9.73 -11.09 8.59
N ILE A 19 8.97 -11.16 9.68
CA ILE A 19 7.51 -11.31 9.63
C ILE A 19 6.87 -10.10 8.93
N VAL A 20 7.29 -8.88 9.29
CA VAL A 20 6.78 -7.63 8.69
C VAL A 20 7.06 -7.59 7.19
N SER A 21 8.29 -7.93 6.78
CA SER A 21 8.68 -7.94 5.37
C SER A 21 7.91 -9.00 4.58
N LEU A 22 7.72 -10.19 5.15
CA LEU A 22 6.91 -11.25 4.53
C LEU A 22 5.47 -10.80 4.32
N VAL A 23 4.85 -10.22 5.35
CA VAL A 23 3.47 -9.69 5.26
C VAL A 23 3.38 -8.58 4.21
N CYS A 24 4.37 -7.69 4.15
CA CYS A 24 4.44 -6.65 3.13
C CYS A 24 4.53 -7.25 1.72
N ALA A 25 5.39 -8.25 1.51
CA ALA A 25 5.52 -8.94 0.22
C ALA A 25 4.21 -9.60 -0.23
N LEU A 26 3.50 -10.26 0.70
CA LEU A 26 2.19 -10.86 0.42
C LEU A 26 1.15 -9.81 0.01
N GLN A 27 1.15 -8.64 0.65
CA GLN A 27 0.26 -7.53 0.28
C GLN A 27 0.59 -6.97 -1.09
N VAL A 28 1.87 -6.79 -1.41
CA VAL A 28 2.32 -6.31 -2.73
C VAL A 28 1.85 -7.26 -3.83
N GLU A 29 2.06 -8.57 -3.66
CA GLU A 29 1.68 -9.54 -4.70
C GLU A 29 0.17 -9.69 -4.81
N SER A 30 -0.55 -9.68 -3.68
CA SER A 30 -2.02 -9.82 -3.66
C SER A 30 -2.73 -8.65 -4.34
N PHE A 31 -2.17 -7.44 -4.27
CA PHE A 31 -2.78 -6.21 -4.80
C PHE A 31 -2.03 -5.63 -6.01
N ARG A 32 -1.40 -6.48 -6.82
CA ARG A 32 -0.62 -6.06 -8.00
C ARG A 32 -1.46 -5.59 -9.20
N VAL A 33 -2.77 -5.83 -9.20
CA VAL A 33 -3.69 -5.38 -10.25
C VAL A 33 -4.86 -4.61 -9.63
N ILE A 34 -5.04 -3.36 -10.04
CA ILE A 34 -6.16 -2.51 -9.57
C ILE A 34 -6.85 -1.89 -10.80
N ASN A 35 -8.17 -2.07 -10.89
CA ASN A 35 -8.98 -1.61 -12.03
C ASN A 35 -8.42 -2.05 -13.40
N GLY A 36 -7.89 -3.28 -13.48
CA GLY A 36 -7.27 -3.83 -14.69
C GLY A 36 -5.87 -3.33 -15.00
N ASN A 37 -5.31 -2.41 -14.19
CA ASN A 37 -3.96 -1.88 -14.38
C ASN A 37 -2.97 -2.59 -13.47
N LYS A 38 -1.82 -2.98 -14.01
CA LYS A 38 -0.68 -3.46 -13.20
C LYS A 38 -0.09 -2.27 -12.46
N VAL A 39 -0.21 -2.29 -11.14
CA VAL A 39 0.21 -1.19 -10.26
C VAL A 39 1.03 -1.75 -9.11
N ALA A 40 2.04 -0.99 -8.67
CA ALA A 40 2.85 -1.35 -7.53
C ALA A 40 2.39 -0.55 -6.31
N THR A 41 1.57 -1.13 -5.44
CA THR A 41 0.94 -0.40 -4.31
C THR A 41 1.92 0.18 -3.29
N THR A 42 3.15 -0.34 -3.23
CA THR A 42 4.21 0.10 -2.32
C THR A 42 5.33 0.91 -2.98
N MET A 43 5.29 1.12 -4.30
CA MET A 43 6.32 1.85 -5.04
C MET A 43 5.76 3.13 -5.67
N CYS A 44 6.41 4.27 -5.42
CA CYS A 44 5.99 5.54 -6.00
C CYS A 44 6.58 5.78 -7.39
N THR A 45 7.89 5.58 -7.56
CA THR A 45 8.61 5.98 -8.78
C THR A 45 8.15 5.23 -10.02
N GLY A 46 7.97 3.90 -9.93
CA GLY A 46 7.47 3.09 -11.05
C GLY A 46 6.07 3.50 -11.48
N ASN A 47 5.17 3.68 -10.50
CA ASN A 47 3.81 4.17 -10.76
C ASN A 47 3.81 5.59 -11.35
N LEU A 48 4.71 6.47 -10.90
CA LEU A 48 4.80 7.84 -11.39
C LEU A 48 5.21 7.87 -12.86
N ARG A 49 6.19 7.04 -13.24
CA ARG A 49 6.61 6.88 -14.63
C ARG A 49 5.45 6.41 -15.51
N SER A 50 4.83 5.28 -15.18
CA SER A 50 3.73 4.73 -15.99
C SER A 50 2.52 5.66 -16.01
N GLY A 51 2.18 6.29 -14.88
CA GLY A 51 1.12 7.29 -14.80
C GLY A 51 1.39 8.50 -15.69
N THR A 52 2.64 8.98 -15.75
CA THR A 52 3.03 10.13 -16.58
C THR A 52 3.10 9.79 -18.07
N GLU A 53 3.54 8.57 -18.42
CA GLU A 53 3.48 8.05 -19.80
C GLU A 53 2.02 8.03 -20.30
N LEU A 54 1.09 7.52 -19.48
CA LEU A 54 -0.35 7.52 -19.79
C LEU A 54 -0.96 8.92 -19.83
N LEU A 55 -0.47 9.84 -18.98
CA LEU A 55 -0.88 11.25 -19.01
C LEU A 55 -0.51 11.88 -20.35
N PHE A 56 0.75 11.75 -20.74
CA PHE A 56 1.25 12.30 -22.00
C PHE A 56 0.51 11.72 -23.21
N GLN A 57 0.31 10.40 -23.23
CA GLN A 57 -0.46 9.74 -24.27
C GLN A 57 -1.91 10.24 -24.29
N GLY A 58 -2.56 10.32 -23.13
CA GLY A 58 -3.96 10.76 -23.01
C GLY A 58 -4.18 12.21 -23.45
N ILE A 59 -3.25 13.11 -23.17
CA ILE A 59 -3.29 14.50 -23.63
C ILE A 59 -3.04 14.57 -25.14
N SER A 60 -1.97 13.93 -25.62
CA SER A 60 -1.55 14.00 -27.03
C SER A 60 -2.57 13.37 -27.99
N THR A 61 -3.18 12.26 -27.59
CA THR A 61 -4.15 11.51 -28.42
C THR A 61 -5.61 11.84 -28.08
N LYS A 62 -5.87 12.73 -27.10
CA LYS A 62 -7.19 13.00 -26.51
C LYS A 62 -7.91 11.73 -26.02
N ASN A 63 -7.15 10.69 -25.65
CA ASN A 63 -7.68 9.42 -25.17
C ASN A 63 -8.09 9.50 -23.70
N LYS A 64 -9.40 9.61 -23.47
CA LYS A 64 -10.00 9.68 -22.13
C LYS A 64 -9.74 8.42 -21.28
N THR A 65 -9.58 7.26 -21.90
CA THR A 65 -9.29 6.00 -21.19
C THR A 65 -7.89 6.03 -20.59
N ALA A 66 -6.88 6.51 -21.35
CA ALA A 66 -5.52 6.66 -20.86
C ALA A 66 -5.44 7.66 -19.68
N LEU A 67 -6.18 8.77 -19.76
CA LEU A 67 -6.27 9.73 -18.65
C LEU A 67 -6.91 9.12 -17.40
N LYS A 68 -7.96 8.30 -17.56
CA LYS A 68 -8.59 7.59 -16.43
C LYS A 68 -7.64 6.59 -15.78
N GLN A 69 -6.83 5.89 -16.57
CA GLN A 69 -5.81 4.97 -16.03
C GLN A 69 -4.70 5.73 -15.31
N CYS A 70 -4.21 6.83 -15.88
CA CYS A 70 -3.25 7.74 -15.24
C CYS A 70 -3.71 8.19 -13.85
N LEU A 71 -4.98 8.59 -13.70
CA LEU A 71 -5.55 8.98 -12.41
C LEU A 71 -5.46 7.87 -11.35
N ASN A 72 -5.60 6.59 -11.72
CA ASN A 72 -5.43 5.48 -10.79
C ASN A 72 -3.99 5.43 -10.22
N TYR A 73 -2.97 5.67 -11.06
CA TYR A 73 -1.57 5.69 -10.61
C TYR A 73 -1.30 6.83 -9.63
N TYR A 74 -1.76 8.05 -9.93
CA TYR A 74 -1.59 9.19 -9.02
C TYR A 74 -2.39 9.04 -7.73
N PHE A 75 -3.58 8.43 -7.79
CA PHE A 75 -4.37 8.13 -6.60
C PHE A 75 -3.63 7.18 -5.65
N ILE A 76 -3.05 6.10 -6.18
CA ILE A 76 -2.25 5.15 -5.38
C ILE A 76 -1.05 5.85 -4.74
N ILE A 77 -0.33 6.69 -5.49
CA ILE A 77 0.82 7.46 -4.98
C ILE A 77 0.39 8.38 -3.83
N LEU A 78 -0.73 9.10 -4.00
CA LEU A 78 -1.26 10.00 -2.97
C LEU A 78 -1.58 9.23 -1.68
N PHE A 79 -2.28 8.10 -1.77
CA PHE A 79 -2.61 7.27 -0.61
C PHE A 79 -1.37 6.69 0.06
N PHE A 80 -0.35 6.30 -0.72
CA PHE A 80 0.91 5.82 -0.16
C PHE A 80 1.61 6.92 0.66
N ILE A 81 1.69 8.14 0.14
CA ILE A 81 2.29 9.28 0.86
C ILE A 81 1.53 9.57 2.15
N ILE A 82 0.19 9.63 2.08
CA ILE A 82 -0.66 9.83 3.27
C ILE A 82 -0.41 8.74 4.30
N GLY A 83 -0.36 7.47 3.87
CA GLY A 83 -0.08 6.33 4.75
C GLY A 83 1.31 6.41 5.40
N ALA A 84 2.34 6.81 4.64
CA ALA A 84 3.70 6.97 5.15
C ALA A 84 3.79 8.08 6.21
N VAL A 85 3.16 9.24 5.95
CA VAL A 85 3.12 10.36 6.90
C VAL A 85 2.34 9.96 8.15
N ALA A 86 1.15 9.37 8.00
CA ALA A 86 0.35 8.90 9.13
C ALA A 86 1.11 7.85 9.97
N GLY A 87 1.77 6.89 9.31
CA GLY A 87 2.60 5.88 9.98
C GLY A 87 3.77 6.49 10.76
N ALA A 88 4.46 7.49 10.18
CA ALA A 88 5.53 8.21 10.86
C ALA A 88 5.03 8.98 12.09
N VAL A 89 3.90 9.67 11.96
CA VAL A 89 3.26 10.40 13.08
C VAL A 89 2.88 9.43 14.20
N ILE A 90 2.18 8.34 13.88
CA ILE A 90 1.77 7.33 14.87
C ILE A 90 3.01 6.71 15.55
N THR A 91 4.04 6.39 14.79
CA THR A 91 5.28 5.81 15.34
C THR A 91 6.00 6.78 16.29
N ASN A 92 5.97 8.08 16.03
CA ASN A 92 6.52 9.08 16.96
C ASN A 92 5.77 9.11 18.30
N PHE A 93 4.46 8.85 18.33
CA PHE A 93 3.67 8.88 19.56
C PHE A 93 3.76 7.58 20.39
N ILE A 94 3.74 6.41 19.74
CA ILE A 94 3.61 5.11 20.44
C ILE A 94 4.75 4.12 20.18
N GLY A 95 5.78 4.53 19.44
CA GLY A 95 6.98 3.72 19.18
C GLY A 95 6.65 2.37 18.52
N ILE A 96 7.28 1.30 19.00
CA ILE A 96 7.13 -0.07 18.48
C ILE A 96 5.66 -0.55 18.47
N LYS A 97 4.81 -0.03 19.38
CA LYS A 97 3.39 -0.39 19.43
C LYS A 97 2.58 0.15 18.24
N SER A 98 3.15 0.99 17.38
CA SER A 98 2.52 1.47 16.15
C SER A 98 2.10 0.33 15.20
N ILE A 99 2.75 -0.83 15.30
CA ILE A 99 2.38 -2.04 14.55
C ILE A 99 0.95 -2.52 14.84
N ILE A 100 0.40 -2.22 16.02
CA ILE A 100 -0.99 -2.53 16.37
C ILE A 100 -1.95 -1.69 15.51
N ALA A 101 -1.64 -0.41 15.30
CA ALA A 101 -2.43 0.46 14.43
C ALA A 101 -2.45 -0.08 13.00
N CYS A 102 -1.31 -0.57 12.49
CA CYS A 102 -1.24 -1.24 11.19
C CYS A 102 -2.14 -2.50 11.15
N CYS A 103 -2.15 -3.31 12.21
CA CYS A 103 -3.01 -4.48 12.29
C CYS A 103 -4.50 -4.12 12.23
N ILE A 104 -4.92 -3.08 12.95
CA ILE A 104 -6.31 -2.59 12.94
C ILE A 104 -6.69 -2.10 11.53
N LEU A 105 -5.82 -1.34 10.87
CA LEU A 105 -6.06 -0.85 9.52
C LEU A 105 -6.20 -2.00 8.50
N LEU A 106 -5.45 -3.09 8.65
CA LEU A 106 -5.53 -4.27 7.77
C LEU A 106 -6.85 -5.07 7.92
N ILE A 107 -7.58 -4.91 9.02
CA ILE A 107 -8.90 -5.53 9.19
C ILE A 107 -9.88 -4.98 8.14
N ILE A 108 -9.78 -3.70 7.78
CA ILE A 108 -10.67 -3.06 6.81
C ILE A 108 -10.63 -3.76 5.44
N PRO A 109 -9.47 -3.84 4.74
CA PRO A 109 -9.41 -4.54 3.45
C PRO A 109 -9.70 -6.03 3.58
N PHE A 110 -9.34 -6.67 4.71
CA PHE A 110 -9.67 -8.07 4.97
C PHE A 110 -11.18 -8.31 4.96
N VAL A 111 -11.95 -7.53 5.72
CA VAL A 111 -13.42 -7.61 5.75
C VAL A 111 -14.03 -7.27 4.38
N MET A 112 -13.48 -6.26 3.70
CA MET A 112 -13.94 -5.89 2.35
C MET A 112 -13.77 -7.02 1.33
N MET A 113 -12.72 -7.85 1.46
CA MET A 113 -12.46 -8.97 0.56
C MET A 113 -13.57 -10.03 0.64
N PHE A 114 -14.07 -10.35 1.83
CA PHE A 114 -15.17 -11.32 1.98
C PHE A 114 -16.51 -10.78 1.48
N LYS A 115 -16.75 -9.46 1.61
CA LYS A 115 -17.99 -8.85 1.15
C LYS A 115 -18.13 -8.87 -0.38
N ARG A 116 -17.01 -8.86 -1.12
CA ARG A 116 -17.00 -9.03 -2.58
C ARG A 116 -17.36 -10.45 -3.01
N ASN A 117 -17.03 -11.45 -2.20
CA ASN A 117 -17.15 -12.87 -2.56
C ASN A 117 -18.56 -13.45 -2.32
N ASN A 118 -19.46 -12.68 -1.71
CA ASN A 118 -20.86 -13.04 -1.43
C ASN A 118 -21.87 -12.32 -2.35
N LEU A 119 -21.42 -11.82 -3.50
CA LEU A 119 -22.24 -11.25 -4.59
C LEU A 119 -21.82 -11.93 -5.90
#